data_AF-A0A848WPX1-F1
#
_entry.id   AF-A0A848WPX1-F1
#
_cell.length_a   1.000
_cell.length_b   1.000
_cell.length_c   1.000
_cell.angle_alpha   90.00
_cell.angle_beta   90.00
_cell.angle_gamma   90.00
#
_symmetry.space_group_name_H-M   'P 1'
#
loop_
_entity.id
_entity.type
_entity.pdbx_description
1 polymer ?
#
loop_
_entity_poly.entity_id
_entity_poly.type
_entity_poly.pdbx_seq_one_letter_code
_entity_poly.pdbx_strand_id
1 'polypeptide(L)'
;MKRAVLKSLGLLALIPIVIWVVLQLLPEKPIVERLIDPDTRLKAYHELWRETGLSESDVWDPIRAYPNFRLNHEKIRIHPVRLSPDPDSPEFYIILRNSLIQINFPDAPWTSFSRLFSSDAWAIYLTAKRHDAAAPEMAPLNPNRYPRNFTISLVTPDGRLLDDELPFEGNNVVGEGEYLFDINGDGLAERVETTNYGVGRGVQGLNVRQVVEGKHRQKLLLRVIINSDESKTKLPEWSYHVVDLDGDDIYEIQIGPGDITSIKPEVTFRWNAATKTYDSDSGKVGAHFSVLPSTEKQRGDFWKLLKKFQNEGKWEYPFDAKNE
;
A
#
# COMPACT_ATOMS: atom_id res chain seq x y z
N MET A 1 -59.90 -31.69 12.09
CA MET A 1 -59.24 -30.64 11.28
C MET A 1 -58.34 -29.69 12.08
N LYS A 2 -58.79 -29.01 13.14
CA LYS A 2 -57.97 -27.99 13.87
C LYS A 2 -56.62 -28.50 14.43
N ARG A 3 -56.52 -29.76 14.88
CA ARG A 3 -55.25 -30.35 15.34
C ARG A 3 -54.24 -30.67 14.22
N ALA A 4 -54.71 -30.87 12.99
CA ALA A 4 -53.83 -31.14 11.85
C ALA A 4 -53.18 -29.84 11.34
N VAL A 5 -53.93 -28.73 11.35
CA VAL A 5 -53.45 -27.39 10.95
C VAL A 5 -52.41 -26.83 11.93
N LEU A 6 -52.54 -27.12 13.22
CA LEU A 6 -51.56 -26.67 14.23
C LEU A 6 -50.21 -27.39 14.13
N LYS A 7 -50.20 -28.65 13.68
CA LYS A 7 -48.96 -29.43 13.48
C LYS A 7 -48.18 -28.98 12.25
N SER A 8 -48.86 -28.58 11.17
CA SER A 8 -48.22 -28.06 9.96
C SER A 8 -47.63 -26.65 10.15
N LEU A 9 -48.21 -25.81 11.02
CA LEU A 9 -47.65 -24.51 11.39
C LEU A 9 -46.35 -24.62 12.21
N GLY A 10 -46.25 -25.59 13.13
CA GLY A 10 -45.01 -25.85 13.88
C GLY A 10 -43.87 -26.36 12.98
N LEU A 11 -44.19 -27.16 11.96
CA LEU A 11 -43.20 -27.66 11.00
C LEU A 11 -42.65 -26.54 10.10
N LEU A 12 -43.51 -25.60 9.68
CA LEU A 12 -43.11 -24.45 8.86
C LEU A 12 -42.21 -23.46 9.61
N ALA A 13 -42.37 -23.32 10.93
CA ALA A 13 -41.50 -22.47 11.76
C ALA A 13 -40.12 -23.10 12.03
N LEU A 14 -40.01 -24.42 11.97
CA LEU A 14 -38.74 -25.15 12.15
C LEU A 14 -37.85 -25.09 10.91
N ILE A 15 -38.43 -25.01 9.70
CA ILE A 15 -37.67 -25.01 8.45
C ILE A 15 -36.66 -23.84 8.37
N PRO A 16 -37.01 -22.57 8.67
CA PRO A 16 -36.05 -21.45 8.67
C PRO A 16 -34.94 -21.63 9.70
N ILE A 17 -35.25 -22.19 10.87
CA ILE A 17 -34.28 -22.41 11.96
C ILE A 17 -33.31 -23.51 11.55
N VAL A 18 -33.80 -24.62 11.01
CA VAL A 18 -32.96 -25.73 10.52
C VAL A 18 -32.11 -25.26 9.35
N ILE A 19 -32.66 -24.50 8.39
CA ILE A 19 -31.89 -23.91 7.30
C ILE A 19 -30.80 -22.98 7.85
N TRP A 20 -31.13 -22.10 8.80
CA TRP A 20 -30.16 -21.21 9.42
C TRP A 20 -29.04 -21.98 10.14
N VAL A 21 -29.38 -23.00 10.94
CA VAL A 21 -28.38 -23.86 11.62
C VAL A 21 -27.53 -24.64 10.62
N VAL A 22 -28.12 -25.20 9.57
CA VAL A 22 -27.37 -25.91 8.51
C VAL A 22 -26.43 -24.95 7.78
N LEU A 23 -26.85 -23.71 7.51
CA LEU A 23 -25.99 -22.68 6.93
C LEU A 23 -24.83 -22.27 7.86
N GLN A 24 -25.00 -22.31 9.19
CA GLN A 24 -23.92 -22.10 10.17
C GLN A 24 -22.97 -23.30 10.28
N LEU A 25 -23.38 -24.49 9.83
CA LEU A 25 -22.58 -25.71 9.85
C LEU A 25 -21.85 -26.00 8.52
N LEU A 26 -22.15 -25.23 7.47
CA LEU A 26 -21.33 -25.28 6.26
C LEU A 26 -19.92 -24.77 6.62
N PRO A 27 -18.86 -25.48 6.24
CA PRO A 27 -17.51 -24.98 6.45
C PRO A 27 -17.42 -23.60 5.81
N GLU A 28 -17.10 -22.58 6.61
CA GLU A 28 -16.85 -21.27 6.05
C GLU A 28 -15.72 -21.41 5.03
N LYS A 29 -15.89 -20.79 3.85
CA LYS A 29 -14.82 -20.69 2.87
C LYS A 29 -13.54 -20.19 3.57
N PRO A 30 -12.36 -20.71 3.21
CA PRO A 30 -11.09 -20.15 3.67
C PRO A 30 -11.10 -18.61 3.55
N ILE A 31 -10.52 -17.92 4.53
CA ILE A 31 -10.57 -16.45 4.61
C ILE A 31 -10.07 -15.79 3.33
N VAL A 32 -9.09 -16.38 2.63
CA VAL A 32 -8.58 -15.90 1.33
C VAL A 32 -9.64 -15.97 0.25
N GLU A 33 -10.38 -17.07 0.11
CA GLU A 33 -11.48 -17.13 -0.86
C GLU A 33 -12.54 -16.07 -0.56
N ARG A 34 -12.80 -15.82 0.74
CA ARG A 34 -13.73 -14.77 1.15
C ARG A 34 -13.18 -13.36 0.90
N LEU A 35 -11.87 -13.16 0.99
CA LEU A 35 -11.19 -11.91 0.63
C LEU A 35 -11.24 -11.67 -0.88
N ILE A 36 -11.06 -12.70 -1.70
CA ILE A 36 -11.12 -12.60 -3.15
C ILE A 36 -12.54 -12.27 -3.62
N ASP A 37 -13.54 -12.92 -3.05
CA ASP A 37 -14.96 -12.78 -3.37
C ASP A 37 -15.49 -11.36 -3.02
N PRO A 38 -15.90 -10.55 -4.02
CA PRO A 38 -16.39 -9.18 -3.81
C PRO A 38 -17.49 -9.03 -2.75
N ASP A 39 -18.36 -10.03 -2.62
CA ASP A 39 -19.53 -9.99 -1.72
C ASP A 39 -19.15 -10.27 -0.26
N THR A 40 -18.05 -10.99 -0.04
CA THR A 40 -17.58 -11.34 1.31
C THR A 40 -16.30 -10.62 1.73
N ARG A 41 -15.60 -9.96 0.80
CA ARG A 41 -14.28 -9.36 1.02
C ARG A 41 -14.19 -8.46 2.23
N LEU A 42 -15.16 -7.56 2.37
CA LEU A 42 -15.13 -6.60 3.47
C LEU A 42 -15.30 -7.28 4.83
N LYS A 43 -16.18 -8.29 4.91
CA LYS A 43 -16.39 -9.09 6.12
C LYS A 43 -15.13 -9.89 6.45
N ALA A 44 -14.54 -10.54 5.45
CA ALA A 44 -13.31 -11.32 5.60
C ALA A 44 -12.14 -10.43 6.06
N TYR A 45 -11.95 -9.27 5.42
CA TYR A 45 -10.90 -8.35 5.82
C TYR A 45 -11.11 -7.79 7.24
N HIS A 46 -12.37 -7.60 7.66
CA HIS A 46 -12.69 -7.17 9.02
C HIS A 46 -12.34 -8.24 10.06
N GLU A 47 -12.67 -9.50 9.77
CA GLU A 47 -12.30 -10.64 10.61
C GLU A 47 -10.78 -10.72 10.74
N LEU A 48 -10.06 -10.66 9.62
CA LEU A 48 -8.61 -10.65 9.57
C LEU A 48 -8.01 -9.49 10.39
N TRP A 49 -8.52 -8.27 10.19
CA TRP A 49 -8.06 -7.09 10.92
C TRP A 49 -8.34 -7.17 12.42
N ARG A 50 -9.46 -7.77 12.84
CA ARG A 50 -9.76 -7.97 14.26
C ARG A 50 -8.82 -8.99 14.90
N GLU A 51 -8.44 -10.02 14.15
CA GLU A 51 -7.55 -11.07 14.63
C GLU A 51 -6.11 -10.59 14.78
N THR A 52 -5.67 -9.62 13.96
CA THR A 52 -4.26 -9.17 13.97
C THR A 52 -4.04 -7.76 14.53
N GLY A 53 -5.02 -6.86 14.41
CA GLY A 53 -4.86 -5.42 14.64
C GLY A 53 -5.30 -4.94 16.02
N LEU A 54 -6.03 -5.74 16.79
CA LEU A 54 -6.41 -5.36 18.16
C LEU A 54 -5.32 -5.86 19.12
N SER A 55 -4.43 -4.96 19.51
CA SER A 55 -3.68 -5.19 20.75
C SER A 55 -4.69 -5.40 21.88
N GLU A 56 -4.41 -6.28 22.85
CA GLU A 56 -5.29 -6.49 24.01
C GLU A 56 -5.62 -5.20 24.80
N SER A 57 -4.96 -4.07 24.49
CA SER A 57 -5.24 -2.77 25.11
C SER A 57 -6.36 -1.95 24.44
N ASP A 58 -6.80 -2.32 23.22
CA ASP A 58 -7.84 -1.62 22.44
C ASP A 58 -9.27 -2.18 22.63
N VAL A 59 -9.54 -2.84 23.75
CA VAL A 59 -10.86 -3.45 24.07
C VAL A 59 -12.00 -2.42 24.14
N TRP A 60 -11.69 -1.13 24.29
CA TRP A 60 -12.67 -0.03 24.24
C TRP A 60 -12.91 0.53 22.83
N ASP A 61 -12.09 0.14 21.85
CA ASP A 61 -12.16 0.57 20.47
C ASP A 61 -13.13 -0.19 19.54
N PRO A 62 -13.85 -1.29 19.89
CA PRO A 62 -14.81 -1.92 18.96
C PRO A 62 -15.88 -0.95 18.43
N ILE A 63 -16.26 0.02 19.28
CA ILE A 63 -17.23 1.06 18.94
C ILE A 63 -16.63 2.02 17.91
N ARG A 64 -15.33 2.35 17.95
CA ARG A 64 -14.62 3.26 17.03
C ARG A 64 -14.06 2.57 15.78
N ALA A 65 -13.53 1.38 15.95
CA ALA A 65 -12.95 0.55 14.93
C ALA A 65 -13.92 0.22 13.80
N TYR A 66 -15.17 -0.16 14.12
CA TYR A 66 -16.09 -0.67 13.10
C TYR A 66 -16.56 0.39 12.08
N PRO A 67 -16.97 1.61 12.49
CA PRO A 67 -17.33 2.67 11.53
C PRO A 67 -16.11 3.21 10.76
N ASN A 68 -14.93 3.25 11.39
CA ASN A 68 -13.66 3.60 10.74
C ASN A 68 -13.26 2.59 9.68
N PHE A 69 -13.41 1.32 10.01
CA PHE A 69 -13.23 0.22 9.09
C PHE A 69 -14.24 0.31 7.94
N ARG A 70 -15.44 0.85 8.15
CA ARG A 70 -16.44 0.90 7.09
C ARG A 70 -16.21 2.02 6.06
N LEU A 71 -16.07 3.26 6.52
CA LEU A 71 -16.01 4.44 5.65
C LEU A 71 -14.79 4.47 4.71
N ASN A 72 -13.72 3.77 5.09
CA ASN A 72 -12.43 3.92 4.44
C ASN A 72 -12.02 2.75 3.54
N HIS A 73 -12.83 1.69 3.52
CA HIS A 73 -12.50 0.43 2.85
C HIS A 73 -13.31 0.17 1.57
N GLU A 74 -14.08 1.16 1.08
CA GLU A 74 -14.67 1.18 -0.28
C GLU A 74 -13.63 1.02 -1.40
N LYS A 75 -12.34 1.04 -1.06
CA LYS A 75 -11.21 1.00 -1.98
C LYS A 75 -10.16 -0.05 -1.60
N ILE A 76 -10.53 -1.08 -0.82
CA ILE A 76 -9.64 -2.23 -0.62
C ILE A 76 -9.34 -2.82 -1.99
N ARG A 77 -8.05 -2.87 -2.35
CA ARG A 77 -7.57 -3.60 -3.51
C ARG A 77 -6.83 -4.82 -3.02
N ILE A 78 -7.07 -5.96 -3.65
CA ILE A 78 -6.36 -7.19 -3.38
C ILE A 78 -5.70 -7.61 -4.67
N HIS A 79 -4.40 -7.82 -4.60
CA HIS A 79 -3.56 -8.20 -5.72
C HIS A 79 -2.85 -9.50 -5.37
N PRO A 80 -2.99 -10.55 -6.18
CA PRO A 80 -2.11 -11.71 -6.05
C PRO A 80 -0.68 -11.29 -6.37
N VAL A 81 0.27 -11.75 -5.56
CA VAL A 81 1.70 -11.49 -5.76
C VAL A 81 2.51 -12.74 -5.42
N ARG A 82 3.70 -12.84 -6.02
CA ARG A 82 4.72 -13.78 -5.60
C ARG A 82 5.83 -13.04 -4.86
N LEU A 83 6.40 -13.71 -3.87
CA LEU A 83 7.58 -13.23 -3.13
C LEU A 83 8.83 -14.06 -3.46
N SER A 84 8.67 -15.07 -4.31
CA SER A 84 9.74 -15.94 -4.78
C SER A 84 9.58 -16.18 -6.28
N PRO A 85 10.69 -16.21 -7.05
CA PRO A 85 10.65 -16.55 -8.47
C PRO A 85 10.36 -18.05 -8.71
N ASP A 86 10.37 -18.87 -7.65
CA ASP A 86 10.00 -20.28 -7.71
C ASP A 86 8.51 -20.40 -8.10
N PRO A 87 8.16 -21.05 -9.24
CA PRO A 87 6.77 -21.22 -9.65
C PRO A 87 5.95 -22.06 -8.68
N ASP A 88 6.59 -22.89 -7.85
CA ASP A 88 5.93 -23.70 -6.82
C ASP A 88 5.76 -22.95 -5.49
N SER A 89 6.27 -21.70 -5.40
CA SER A 89 6.10 -20.88 -4.21
C SER A 89 4.62 -20.50 -4.00
N PRO A 90 4.15 -20.45 -2.74
CA PRO A 90 2.79 -20.05 -2.45
C PRO A 90 2.52 -18.63 -2.96
N GLU A 91 1.35 -18.43 -3.54
CA GLU A 91 0.86 -17.10 -3.93
C GLU A 91 0.42 -16.34 -2.68
N PHE A 92 0.96 -15.14 -2.51
CA PHE A 92 0.57 -14.22 -1.46
C PHE A 92 -0.40 -13.19 -2.02
N TYR A 93 -1.02 -12.41 -1.14
CA TYR A 93 -1.96 -11.37 -1.51
C TYR A 93 -1.53 -10.06 -0.87
N ILE A 94 -1.27 -9.05 -1.70
CA ILE A 94 -1.13 -7.69 -1.24
C ILE A 94 -2.52 -7.07 -1.12
N ILE A 95 -2.82 -6.59 0.08
CA ILE A 95 -3.99 -5.78 0.36
C ILE A 95 -3.57 -4.32 0.46
N LEU A 96 -4.16 -3.46 -0.37
CA LEU A 96 -3.96 -2.02 -0.32
C LEU A 96 -5.19 -1.34 0.29
N ARG A 97 -4.99 -0.63 1.39
CA ARG A 97 -6.00 0.18 2.09
C ARG A 97 -5.59 1.63 2.13
N ASN A 98 -6.49 2.60 2.10
CA ASN A 98 -6.11 4.02 2.13
C ASN A 98 -5.41 4.40 3.46
N SER A 99 -4.20 4.99 3.43
CA SER A 99 -3.42 5.36 4.64
C SER A 99 -3.79 6.71 5.24
N LEU A 100 -4.22 7.66 4.40
CA LEU A 100 -4.53 9.01 4.84
C LEU A 100 -5.94 9.04 5.38
N ILE A 101 -6.05 8.82 6.67
CA ILE A 101 -7.25 9.14 7.41
C ILE A 101 -6.82 9.85 8.69
N GLN A 102 -6.45 11.12 8.57
CA GLN A 102 -6.68 12.03 9.69
C GLN A 102 -8.19 12.10 9.84
N ILE A 103 -8.73 11.28 10.75
CA ILE A 103 -10.16 11.30 11.00
C ILE A 103 -10.46 12.53 11.85
N ASN A 104 -10.67 13.66 11.19
CA ASN A 104 -11.61 14.61 11.75
C ASN A 104 -12.96 13.91 11.68
N PHE A 105 -13.49 13.53 12.84
CA PHE A 105 -14.89 13.12 12.97
C PHE A 105 -15.69 14.36 13.35
N PRO A 106 -15.92 15.36 12.48
CA PRO A 106 -16.76 16.48 12.90
C PRO A 106 -18.11 15.94 13.42
N ASP A 107 -18.59 14.82 12.86
CA ASP A 107 -19.88 14.19 13.14
C ASP A 107 -19.90 13.01 14.11
N ALA A 108 -18.80 12.68 14.80
CA ALA A 108 -18.89 11.63 15.81
C ALA A 108 -19.76 12.06 17.02
N PRO A 109 -20.48 11.14 17.67
CA PRO A 109 -21.34 11.47 18.80
C PRO A 109 -20.59 12.20 19.92
N TRP A 110 -19.31 11.89 20.14
CA TRP A 110 -18.51 12.44 21.23
C TRP A 110 -17.82 13.78 20.91
N THR A 111 -17.97 14.34 19.71
CA THR A 111 -17.35 15.64 19.38
C THR A 111 -18.11 16.84 19.96
N SER A 112 -19.33 16.63 20.42
CA SER A 112 -20.06 17.61 21.22
C SER A 112 -21.00 16.94 22.21
N PHE A 113 -21.27 17.63 23.32
CA PHE A 113 -22.21 17.16 24.33
C PHE A 113 -23.63 16.95 23.77
N SER A 114 -24.07 17.80 22.84
CA SER A 114 -25.39 17.66 22.19
C SER A 114 -25.49 16.44 21.28
N ARG A 115 -24.37 16.03 20.65
CA ARG A 115 -24.32 14.85 19.81
C ARG A 115 -24.23 13.56 20.61
N LEU A 116 -23.66 13.61 21.82
CA LEU A 116 -23.53 12.44 22.69
C LEU A 116 -24.89 11.84 23.07
N PHE A 117 -25.93 12.66 23.11
CA PHE A 117 -27.30 12.23 23.43
C PHE A 117 -28.22 12.20 22.20
N SER A 118 -27.69 12.47 21.00
CA SER A 118 -28.47 12.42 19.77
C SER A 118 -28.59 10.99 19.28
N SER A 119 -29.81 10.45 19.29
CA SER A 119 -30.12 9.15 18.69
C SER A 119 -29.73 9.08 17.22
N ASP A 120 -29.79 10.19 16.48
CA ASP A 120 -29.45 10.25 15.06
C ASP A 120 -27.95 10.19 14.84
N ALA A 121 -27.16 10.87 15.69
CA ALA A 121 -25.71 10.75 15.66
C ALA A 121 -25.27 9.31 15.96
N TRP A 122 -25.86 8.69 16.99
CA TRP A 122 -25.62 7.28 17.29
C TRP A 122 -26.20 6.34 16.23
N ALA A 123 -27.33 6.65 15.60
CA ALA A 123 -27.89 5.83 14.53
C ALA A 123 -27.00 5.87 13.30
N ILE A 124 -26.54 7.02 12.82
CA ILE A 124 -25.59 7.08 11.69
C ILE A 124 -24.30 6.32 12.02
N TYR A 125 -23.88 6.37 13.28
CA TYR A 125 -22.66 5.76 13.78
C TYR A 125 -22.77 4.23 13.98
N LEU A 126 -23.90 3.74 14.49
CA LEU A 126 -24.16 2.32 14.81
C LEU A 126 -24.90 1.58 13.69
N THR A 127 -25.81 2.25 12.98
CA THR A 127 -26.45 1.73 11.77
C THR A 127 -25.50 1.93 10.62
N ALA A 128 -24.60 0.98 10.54
CA ALA A 128 -23.60 0.94 9.53
C ALA A 128 -24.34 0.87 8.15
N LYS A 129 -24.22 1.91 7.31
CA LYS A 129 -24.85 1.98 5.96
C LYS A 129 -24.44 0.76 5.15
N ARG A 130 -25.36 -0.16 4.87
CA ARG A 130 -25.12 -1.37 4.05
C ARG A 130 -24.23 -1.00 2.84
N HIS A 131 -23.12 -1.71 2.67
CA HIS A 131 -22.20 -1.47 1.57
C HIS A 131 -22.91 -2.13 0.41
N ASP A 132 -23.66 -1.33 -0.33
CA ASP A 132 -24.40 -1.82 -1.49
C ASP A 132 -23.49 -1.90 -2.72
N ALA A 133 -22.24 -1.41 -2.60
CA ALA A 133 -21.20 -1.58 -3.60
C ALA A 133 -20.39 -2.84 -3.31
N ALA A 134 -20.43 -3.80 -4.24
CA ALA A 134 -19.48 -4.90 -4.28
C ALA A 134 -18.05 -4.35 -4.33
N ALA A 135 -17.10 -5.02 -3.67
CA ALA A 135 -15.70 -4.65 -3.84
C ALA A 135 -15.30 -4.79 -5.33
N PRO A 136 -14.37 -3.98 -5.86
CA PRO A 136 -13.93 -4.16 -7.24
C PRO A 136 -13.42 -5.59 -7.45
N GLU A 137 -13.57 -6.15 -8.65
CA GLU A 137 -12.95 -7.44 -8.96
C GLU A 137 -11.45 -7.41 -8.66
N MET A 138 -10.86 -8.58 -8.40
CA MET A 138 -9.40 -8.67 -8.34
C MET A 138 -8.84 -8.15 -9.65
N ALA A 139 -7.97 -7.15 -9.56
CA ALA A 139 -7.26 -6.62 -10.71
C ALA A 139 -5.80 -7.04 -10.59
N PRO A 140 -5.09 -7.27 -11.70
CA PRO A 140 -3.63 -7.33 -11.67
C PRO A 140 -3.08 -6.04 -11.03
N LEU A 141 -1.84 -6.10 -10.55
CA LEU A 141 -1.17 -4.89 -10.10
C LEU A 141 -1.20 -3.86 -11.24
N ASN A 142 -1.50 -2.62 -10.87
CA ASN A 142 -1.79 -1.58 -11.85
C ASN A 142 -0.48 -0.88 -12.22
N PRO A 143 -0.09 -0.82 -13.50
CA PRO A 143 1.09 -0.07 -13.92
C PRO A 143 0.90 1.45 -13.77
N ASN A 144 -0.30 1.92 -13.42
CA ASN A 144 -0.56 3.31 -13.10
C ASN A 144 -0.20 3.65 -11.65
N ARG A 145 0.22 4.90 -11.45
CA ARG A 145 0.46 5.47 -10.13
C ARG A 145 -0.74 5.37 -9.20
N TYR A 146 -0.45 5.24 -7.92
CA TYR A 146 -1.48 5.33 -6.90
C TYR A 146 -1.89 6.81 -6.67
N PRO A 147 -3.19 7.14 -6.73
CA PRO A 147 -3.67 8.53 -6.64
C PRO A 147 -3.76 9.06 -5.20
N ARG A 148 -3.28 8.30 -4.22
CA ARG A 148 -3.30 8.60 -2.79
C ARG A 148 -2.39 7.59 -2.07
N ASN A 149 -2.16 7.82 -0.79
CA ASN A 149 -1.42 6.88 0.04
C ASN A 149 -2.23 5.62 0.33
N PHE A 150 -1.60 4.46 0.21
CA PHE A 150 -2.15 3.17 0.61
C PHE A 150 -1.22 2.44 1.57
N THR A 151 -1.77 1.82 2.61
CA THR A 151 -1.05 0.90 3.48
C THR A 151 -1.13 -0.48 2.85
N ILE A 152 0.00 -1.15 2.85
CA ILE A 152 0.26 -2.48 2.32
C ILE A 152 0.09 -3.45 3.49
N SER A 153 -0.72 -4.48 3.28
CA SER A 153 -0.76 -5.66 4.13
C SER A 153 -0.49 -6.88 3.26
N LEU A 154 0.25 -7.84 3.79
CA LEU A 154 0.58 -9.07 3.09
C LEU A 154 -0.16 -10.23 3.74
N VAL A 155 -0.87 -11.00 2.93
CA VAL A 155 -1.67 -12.14 3.39
C VAL A 155 -1.19 -13.40 2.69
N THR A 156 -0.95 -14.43 3.48
CA THR A 156 -0.61 -15.78 3.02
C THR A 156 -1.81 -16.49 2.37
N PRO A 157 -1.61 -17.55 1.58
CA PRO A 157 -2.73 -18.29 0.99
C PRO A 157 -3.65 -18.99 2.00
N ASP A 158 -3.17 -19.31 3.21
CA ASP A 158 -4.00 -19.79 4.33
C ASP A 158 -4.68 -18.66 5.10
N GLY A 159 -4.35 -17.41 4.77
CA GLY A 159 -5.05 -16.23 5.27
C GLY A 159 -4.46 -15.60 6.52
N ARG A 160 -3.26 -16.01 6.92
CA ARG A 160 -2.47 -15.33 7.96
C ARG A 160 -1.94 -14.00 7.42
N LEU A 161 -2.17 -12.93 8.18
CA LEU A 161 -1.55 -11.62 7.96
C LEU A 161 -0.08 -11.68 8.39
N LEU A 162 0.80 -11.17 7.55
CA LEU A 162 2.25 -11.14 7.79
C LEU A 162 2.70 -9.77 8.26
N ASP A 163 2.16 -9.32 9.39
CA ASP A 163 2.52 -8.02 9.98
C ASP A 163 3.92 -8.03 10.64
N ASP A 164 4.49 -9.21 10.94
CA ASP A 164 5.87 -9.34 11.46
C ASP A 164 6.90 -9.59 10.34
N GLU A 165 6.45 -10.12 9.21
CA GLU A 165 7.27 -10.41 8.02
C GLU A 165 6.98 -9.36 6.94
N LEU A 166 7.03 -8.08 7.34
CA LEU A 166 6.56 -6.96 6.53
C LEU A 166 7.30 -6.92 5.20
N PRO A 167 6.59 -6.96 4.05
CA PRO A 167 7.23 -6.64 2.79
C PRO A 167 7.78 -5.21 2.90
N PHE A 168 8.85 -4.96 2.16
CA PHE A 168 9.47 -3.64 2.12
C PHE A 168 10.10 -3.15 3.43
N GLU A 169 10.72 -4.05 4.21
CA GLU A 169 11.46 -3.72 5.45
C GLU A 169 10.63 -2.88 6.45
N GLY A 170 9.32 -3.10 6.48
CA GLY A 170 8.41 -2.38 7.37
C GLY A 170 7.93 -1.02 6.88
N ASN A 171 8.45 -0.50 5.78
CA ASN A 171 7.78 0.60 5.08
C ASN A 171 6.58 0.03 4.30
N ASN A 172 5.46 -0.16 4.98
CA ASN A 172 4.26 -0.74 4.42
C ASN A 172 3.31 0.33 3.85
N VAL A 173 3.83 1.41 3.27
CA VAL A 173 3.02 2.44 2.63
C VAL A 173 3.46 2.59 1.16
N VAL A 174 2.49 2.67 0.25
CA VAL A 174 2.65 3.19 -1.10
C VAL A 174 2.12 4.61 -1.10
N GLY A 175 2.99 5.58 -1.31
CA GLY A 175 2.64 7.00 -1.38
C GLY A 175 1.82 7.35 -2.63
N GLU A 176 1.18 8.51 -2.58
CA GLU A 176 0.62 9.14 -3.76
C GLU A 176 1.72 9.34 -4.82
N GLY A 177 1.43 8.90 -6.04
CA GLY A 177 2.33 9.01 -7.17
C GLY A 177 3.38 7.91 -7.29
N GLU A 178 3.40 6.97 -6.37
CA GLU A 178 4.25 5.78 -6.38
C GLU A 178 3.63 4.65 -7.20
N TYR A 179 4.45 3.65 -7.49
CA TYR A 179 4.08 2.46 -8.25
C TYR A 179 4.31 1.21 -7.40
N LEU A 180 3.45 0.21 -7.56
CA LEU A 180 3.57 -1.12 -6.97
C LEU A 180 3.03 -2.14 -7.96
N PHE A 181 3.90 -2.78 -8.74
CA PHE A 181 3.57 -3.81 -9.73
C PHE A 181 4.84 -4.57 -10.15
N ASP A 182 4.71 -5.62 -10.96
CA ASP A 182 5.86 -6.30 -11.57
C ASP A 182 6.39 -5.45 -12.73
N ILE A 183 7.51 -4.79 -12.51
CA ILE A 183 8.13 -3.82 -13.44
C ILE A 183 9.14 -4.54 -14.32
N ASN A 184 9.77 -5.61 -13.82
CA ASN A 184 10.90 -6.24 -14.49
C ASN A 184 10.52 -7.55 -15.24
N GLY A 185 9.29 -8.03 -15.07
CA GLY A 185 8.73 -9.21 -15.73
C GLY A 185 9.11 -10.55 -15.08
N ASP A 186 9.65 -10.56 -13.85
CA ASP A 186 10.07 -11.79 -13.17
C ASP A 186 8.99 -12.41 -12.26
N GLY A 187 7.79 -11.83 -12.25
CA GLY A 187 6.64 -12.28 -11.47
C GLY A 187 6.64 -11.78 -10.02
N LEU A 188 7.63 -10.97 -9.62
CA LEU A 188 7.69 -10.35 -8.31
C LEU A 188 7.20 -8.90 -8.38
N ALA A 189 6.55 -8.44 -7.32
CA ALA A 189 6.14 -7.04 -7.26
C ALA A 189 7.33 -6.15 -6.86
N GLU A 190 7.61 -5.12 -7.64
CA GLU A 190 8.45 -4.00 -7.22
C GLU A 190 7.63 -2.83 -6.73
N ARG A 191 8.22 -2.06 -5.81
CA ARG A 191 7.75 -0.71 -5.47
C ARG A 191 8.72 0.33 -6.01
N VAL A 192 8.20 1.32 -6.72
CA VAL A 192 8.94 2.56 -7.02
C VAL A 192 8.50 3.63 -6.05
N GLU A 193 9.38 3.95 -5.10
CA GLU A 193 9.06 4.86 -4.00
C GLU A 193 9.86 6.16 -4.02
N THR A 194 9.34 7.13 -3.29
CA THR A 194 9.87 8.47 -3.09
C THR A 194 10.14 8.70 -1.63
N THR A 195 11.41 8.75 -1.26
CA THR A 195 11.81 9.19 0.08
C THR A 195 12.35 10.62 0.01
N ASN A 196 11.70 11.54 0.72
CA ASN A 196 12.22 12.88 0.95
C ASN A 196 13.02 12.89 2.24
N TYR A 197 14.33 13.12 2.16
CA TYR A 197 15.21 13.14 3.33
C TYR A 197 15.25 14.49 4.06
N GLY A 198 14.38 15.44 3.68
CA GLY A 198 14.22 16.72 4.36
C GLY A 198 15.54 17.47 4.46
N VAL A 199 16.02 18.02 3.34
CA VAL A 199 17.18 18.92 3.37
C VAL A 199 16.70 20.30 3.87
N GLY A 200 17.49 20.92 4.74
CA GLY A 200 17.35 22.27 5.27
C GLY A 200 17.44 23.37 4.21
N ARG A 201 17.63 24.62 4.65
CA ARG A 201 17.39 25.83 3.83
C ARG A 201 18.11 25.80 2.49
N GLY A 202 17.35 25.94 1.40
CA GLY A 202 17.89 26.14 0.04
C GLY A 202 17.53 25.04 -0.96
N VAL A 203 17.23 23.83 -0.49
CA VAL A 203 16.81 22.70 -1.34
C VAL A 203 15.38 22.31 -0.98
N GLN A 204 14.45 22.40 -1.93
CA GLN A 204 13.02 22.13 -1.69
C GLN A 204 12.70 20.64 -1.44
N GLY A 205 13.70 19.75 -1.55
CA GLY A 205 13.62 18.36 -1.12
C GLY A 205 14.63 17.51 -1.89
N LEU A 206 15.46 16.75 -1.17
CA LEU A 206 16.22 15.68 -1.78
C LEU A 206 15.28 14.50 -1.97
N ASN A 207 14.92 14.27 -3.23
CA ASN A 207 14.07 13.17 -3.64
C ASN A 207 14.95 11.98 -3.97
N VAL A 208 14.98 10.99 -3.08
CA VAL A 208 15.57 9.69 -3.39
C VAL A 208 14.47 8.80 -3.93
N ARG A 209 14.63 8.37 -5.17
CA ARG A 209 13.78 7.38 -5.81
C ARG A 209 14.42 6.02 -5.69
N GLN A 210 13.65 5.03 -5.26
CA GLN A 210 14.12 3.65 -5.11
C GLN A 210 13.19 2.70 -5.83
N VAL A 211 13.77 1.69 -6.46
CA VAL A 211 13.02 0.51 -6.90
C VAL A 211 13.44 -0.65 -6.02
N VAL A 212 12.48 -1.20 -5.30
CA VAL A 212 12.70 -2.27 -4.33
C VAL A 212 11.82 -3.47 -4.67
N GLU A 213 12.44 -4.65 -4.72
CA GLU A 213 11.77 -5.92 -4.92
C GLU A 213 11.05 -6.36 -3.64
N GLY A 214 9.79 -6.80 -3.78
CA GLY A 214 8.95 -7.30 -2.70
C GLY A 214 9.39 -8.68 -2.21
N LYS A 215 10.32 -8.71 -1.25
CA LYS A 215 10.73 -9.92 -0.52
C LYS A 215 10.76 -9.66 0.98
N HIS A 216 10.88 -10.73 1.78
CA HIS A 216 11.16 -10.62 3.22
C HIS A 216 12.40 -9.74 3.51
N ARG A 217 13.37 -9.70 2.60
CA ARG A 217 14.45 -8.71 2.59
C ARG A 217 14.44 -7.96 1.27
N GLN A 218 14.27 -6.65 1.33
CA GLN A 218 14.27 -5.82 0.13
C GLN A 218 15.56 -6.00 -0.65
N LYS A 219 15.43 -6.19 -1.96
CA LYS A 219 16.54 -6.02 -2.89
C LYS A 219 16.38 -4.67 -3.59
N LEU A 220 17.35 -3.79 -3.40
CA LEU A 220 17.40 -2.51 -4.10
C LEU A 220 17.86 -2.73 -5.54
N LEU A 221 17.00 -2.41 -6.51
CA LEU A 221 17.28 -2.57 -7.94
C LEU A 221 17.81 -1.27 -8.58
N LEU A 222 17.35 -0.13 -8.07
CA LEU A 222 17.75 1.20 -8.53
C LEU A 222 17.65 2.20 -7.37
N ARG A 223 18.60 3.13 -7.28
CA ARG A 223 18.51 4.30 -6.41
C ARG A 223 18.99 5.54 -7.14
N VAL A 224 18.16 6.56 -7.21
CA VAL A 224 18.48 7.82 -7.88
C VAL A 224 18.14 8.99 -6.97
N ILE A 225 19.09 9.90 -6.81
CA ILE A 225 18.85 11.23 -6.28
C ILE A 225 18.37 12.10 -7.44
N ILE A 226 17.27 12.84 -7.28
CA ILE A 226 16.85 13.91 -8.18
C ILE A 226 16.66 15.22 -7.41
N ASN A 227 16.59 16.35 -8.12
CA ASN A 227 16.43 17.70 -7.56
C ASN A 227 17.56 18.12 -6.61
N SER A 228 18.79 17.69 -6.89
CA SER A 228 19.97 17.93 -6.06
C SER A 228 20.65 19.29 -6.23
N ASP A 229 20.28 20.09 -7.24
CA ASP A 229 20.95 21.36 -7.56
C ASP A 229 20.37 22.52 -6.75
N GLU A 230 21.20 23.08 -5.87
CA GLU A 230 20.87 24.24 -5.02
C GLU A 230 20.77 25.55 -5.81
N SER A 231 21.38 25.61 -7.00
CA SER A 231 21.76 26.89 -7.60
C SER A 231 20.60 27.66 -8.24
N LYS A 232 19.41 27.06 -8.41
CA LYS A 232 18.32 27.71 -9.16
C LYS A 232 16.93 27.44 -8.58
N THR A 233 16.35 28.49 -8.00
CA THR A 233 14.94 28.64 -7.65
C THR A 233 13.97 28.66 -8.85
N LYS A 234 14.43 28.34 -10.07
CA LYS A 234 13.67 28.43 -11.32
C LYS A 234 13.77 27.21 -12.24
N LEU A 235 14.52 26.18 -11.87
CA LEU A 235 14.54 24.97 -12.69
C LEU A 235 13.23 24.19 -12.43
N PRO A 236 12.65 23.58 -13.47
CA PRO A 236 11.50 22.71 -13.30
C PRO A 236 11.87 21.57 -12.35
N GLU A 237 10.94 21.21 -11.46
CA GLU A 237 11.07 20.00 -10.66
C GLU A 237 11.29 18.81 -11.59
N TRP A 238 12.17 17.89 -11.21
CA TRP A 238 12.28 16.61 -11.90
C TRP A 238 11.31 15.62 -11.26
N SER A 239 10.64 14.89 -12.13
CA SER A 239 9.74 13.79 -11.80
C SER A 239 10.18 12.54 -12.56
N TYR A 240 9.44 11.45 -12.37
CA TYR A 240 9.74 10.15 -12.97
C TYR A 240 8.45 9.49 -13.41
N HIS A 241 8.44 8.72 -14.51
CA HIS A 241 7.32 7.87 -14.92
C HIS A 241 7.86 6.46 -15.16
N VAL A 242 7.00 5.46 -14.90
CA VAL A 242 7.25 4.06 -15.25
C VAL A 242 6.40 3.74 -16.46
N VAL A 243 7.01 3.27 -17.54
CA VAL A 243 6.36 3.07 -18.84
C VAL A 243 7.03 1.95 -19.61
N ASP A 244 6.25 1.07 -20.21
CA ASP A 244 6.72 0.09 -21.18
C ASP A 244 6.87 0.79 -22.55
N LEU A 245 8.11 1.05 -22.97
CA LEU A 245 8.39 1.83 -24.19
C LEU A 245 8.37 0.99 -25.46
N ASP A 246 8.67 -0.29 -25.37
CA ASP A 246 8.84 -1.18 -26.52
C ASP A 246 7.81 -2.33 -26.59
N GLY A 247 6.92 -2.43 -25.62
CA GLY A 247 5.79 -3.35 -25.62
C GLY A 247 6.17 -4.77 -25.21
N ASP A 248 7.24 -4.94 -24.41
CA ASP A 248 7.74 -6.24 -23.97
C ASP A 248 7.29 -6.63 -22.55
N ASP A 249 6.39 -5.85 -21.95
CA ASP A 249 5.91 -5.98 -20.57
C ASP A 249 7.04 -5.82 -19.52
N ILE A 250 8.21 -5.30 -19.89
CA ILE A 250 9.29 -4.85 -19.01
C ILE A 250 9.33 -3.32 -19.06
N TYR A 251 9.17 -2.70 -17.90
CA TYR A 251 8.92 -1.27 -17.84
C TYR A 251 10.22 -0.48 -17.63
N GLU A 252 10.40 0.57 -18.44
CA GLU A 252 11.42 1.58 -18.22
C GLU A 252 11.03 2.60 -17.16
N ILE A 253 12.06 3.20 -16.55
CA ILE A 253 11.92 4.34 -15.64
C ILE A 253 12.49 5.55 -16.33
N GLN A 254 11.61 6.46 -16.72
CA GLN A 254 12.00 7.74 -17.31
C GLN A 254 12.06 8.80 -16.23
N ILE A 255 13.13 9.60 -16.21
CA ILE A 255 13.23 10.79 -15.35
C ILE A 255 13.53 12.03 -16.20
N GLY A 256 13.05 13.18 -15.73
CA GLY A 256 13.33 14.46 -16.36
C GLY A 256 12.47 15.60 -15.82
N PRO A 257 12.65 16.81 -16.36
CA PRO A 257 11.85 17.98 -16.03
C PRO A 257 10.34 17.75 -16.18
N GLY A 258 9.56 18.14 -15.17
CA GLY A 258 8.11 18.10 -15.20
C GLY A 258 7.49 17.69 -13.87
N ASP A 259 6.19 17.44 -13.89
CA ASP A 259 5.45 17.00 -12.71
C ASP A 259 5.02 15.54 -12.83
N ILE A 260 4.17 15.10 -11.91
CA ILE A 260 3.63 13.74 -11.87
C ILE A 260 2.76 13.39 -13.09
N THR A 261 2.16 14.40 -13.74
CA THR A 261 1.24 14.23 -14.87
C THR A 261 1.93 14.33 -16.23
N SER A 262 3.03 15.07 -16.30
CA SER A 262 3.76 15.33 -17.53
C SER A 262 5.24 15.49 -17.24
N ILE A 263 6.05 14.57 -17.77
CA ILE A 263 7.51 14.70 -17.78
C ILE A 263 8.01 14.86 -19.21
N LYS A 264 9.13 15.57 -19.36
CA LYS A 264 9.98 15.52 -20.55
C LYS A 264 11.15 14.59 -20.22
N PRO A 265 11.15 13.32 -20.69
CA PRO A 265 12.22 12.37 -20.38
C PRO A 265 13.57 12.88 -20.88
N GLU A 266 14.56 12.94 -20.00
CA GLU A 266 15.95 13.22 -20.36
C GLU A 266 16.86 12.01 -20.11
N VAL A 267 16.44 11.12 -19.21
CA VAL A 267 17.17 9.91 -18.84
C VAL A 267 16.17 8.78 -18.79
N THR A 268 16.53 7.65 -19.38
CA THR A 268 15.76 6.41 -19.31
C THR A 268 16.63 5.36 -18.65
N PHE A 269 16.06 4.67 -17.66
CA PHE A 269 16.63 3.49 -17.06
C PHE A 269 15.94 2.26 -17.61
N ARG A 270 16.73 1.31 -18.12
CA ARG A 270 16.27 0.05 -18.70
C ARG A 270 16.68 -1.11 -17.80
N TRP A 271 15.82 -2.11 -17.69
CA TRP A 271 16.15 -3.32 -16.97
C TRP A 271 17.27 -4.08 -17.69
N ASN A 272 18.29 -4.48 -16.94
CA ASN A 272 19.34 -5.37 -17.42
C ASN A 272 19.18 -6.73 -16.74
N ALA A 273 18.64 -7.70 -17.49
CA ALA A 273 18.40 -9.05 -16.99
C ALA A 273 19.68 -9.78 -16.54
N ALA A 274 20.84 -9.46 -17.13
CA ALA A 274 22.11 -10.11 -16.78
C ALA A 274 22.63 -9.66 -15.41
N THR A 275 22.51 -8.37 -15.09
CA THR A 275 22.94 -7.81 -13.79
C THR A 275 21.81 -7.79 -12.76
N LYS A 276 20.56 -7.99 -13.21
CA LYS A 276 19.33 -7.84 -12.40
C LYS A 276 19.27 -6.48 -11.71
N THR A 277 19.57 -5.42 -12.47
CA THR A 277 19.55 -4.01 -12.08
C THR A 277 19.03 -3.15 -13.22
N TYR A 278 18.69 -1.89 -12.93
CA TYR A 278 18.40 -0.89 -13.95
C TYR A 278 19.66 -0.13 -14.35
N ASP A 279 19.93 -0.06 -15.65
CA ASP A 279 21.05 0.66 -16.25
C ASP A 279 20.56 1.85 -17.08
N SER A 280 21.41 2.84 -17.35
CA SER A 280 21.05 4.01 -18.17
C SER A 280 22.17 4.42 -19.11
N ASP A 281 21.80 4.81 -20.34
CA ASP A 281 22.72 5.21 -21.41
C ASP A 281 23.41 6.56 -21.12
N SER A 282 22.79 7.41 -20.30
CA SER A 282 23.20 8.81 -20.14
C SER A 282 23.94 9.11 -18.82
N GLY A 283 24.59 8.10 -18.23
CA GLY A 283 25.22 8.13 -16.90
C GLY A 283 26.38 9.13 -16.70
N LYS A 284 26.15 10.43 -16.87
CA LYS A 284 27.04 11.48 -16.36
C LYS A 284 26.43 12.07 -15.11
N VAL A 285 27.14 11.88 -14.00
CA VAL A 285 26.91 12.55 -12.72
C VAL A 285 27.02 14.06 -12.94
N GLY A 286 25.92 14.81 -12.71
CA GLY A 286 25.93 16.26 -12.72
C GLY A 286 24.64 16.92 -13.23
N ALA A 287 24.30 18.03 -12.59
CA ALA A 287 23.23 19.00 -12.85
C ALA A 287 21.84 18.75 -12.23
N HIS A 288 21.26 17.54 -12.17
CA HIS A 288 19.93 17.37 -11.56
C HIS A 288 19.64 16.02 -10.93
N PHE A 289 20.38 15.00 -11.33
CA PHE A 289 20.25 13.66 -10.78
C PHE A 289 21.61 13.02 -10.56
N SER A 290 21.63 12.01 -9.70
CA SER A 290 22.79 11.17 -9.46
C SER A 290 22.31 9.75 -9.18
N VAL A 291 22.81 8.79 -9.97
CA VAL A 291 22.58 7.36 -9.70
C VAL A 291 23.46 6.96 -8.52
N LEU A 292 22.86 6.31 -7.55
CA LEU A 292 23.55 5.80 -6.39
C LEU A 292 23.80 4.30 -6.54
N PRO A 293 24.87 3.78 -5.94
CA PRO A 293 25.12 2.36 -5.99
C PRO A 293 24.03 1.55 -5.27
N SER A 294 23.65 0.40 -5.82
CA SER A 294 22.47 -0.38 -5.41
C SER A 294 22.75 -1.56 -4.46
N THR A 295 24.01 -1.85 -4.10
CA THR A 295 24.33 -3.01 -3.25
C THR A 295 24.23 -2.72 -1.75
N GLU A 296 24.02 -3.75 -0.93
CA GLU A 296 23.88 -3.63 0.53
C GLU A 296 25.12 -3.05 1.23
N LYS A 297 26.32 -3.44 0.78
CA LYS A 297 27.59 -2.83 1.23
C LYS A 297 27.61 -1.31 0.98
N GLN A 298 26.91 -0.85 -0.06
CA GLN A 298 26.84 0.55 -0.46
C GLN A 298 25.70 1.31 0.24
N ARG A 299 24.82 0.64 1.01
CA ARG A 299 23.83 1.31 1.88
C ARG A 299 24.53 2.14 2.95
N GLY A 300 25.61 1.62 3.54
CA GLY A 300 26.48 2.39 4.44
C GLY A 300 27.18 3.56 3.73
N ASP A 301 27.43 3.43 2.42
CA ASP A 301 28.02 4.49 1.62
C ASP A 301 27.01 5.57 1.22
N PHE A 302 25.70 5.26 1.17
CA PHE A 302 24.64 6.26 0.99
C PHE A 302 24.62 7.28 2.13
N TRP A 303 24.63 6.82 3.38
CA TRP A 303 24.68 7.74 4.52
C TRP A 303 25.97 8.55 4.56
N LYS A 304 27.11 7.95 4.21
CA LYS A 304 28.37 8.69 4.05
C LYS A 304 28.28 9.73 2.95
N LEU A 305 27.59 9.42 1.85
CA LEU A 305 27.39 10.34 0.74
C LEU A 305 26.49 11.52 1.15
N LEU A 306 25.36 11.25 1.82
CA LEU A 306 24.51 12.31 2.36
C LEU A 306 25.30 13.21 3.33
N LYS A 307 26.06 12.61 4.26
CA LYS A 307 26.96 13.34 5.17
C LYS A 307 28.06 14.10 4.44
N LYS A 308 28.60 13.55 3.35
CA LYS A 308 29.60 14.23 2.52
C LYS A 308 29.01 15.48 1.88
N PHE A 309 27.81 15.38 1.28
CA PHE A 309 27.12 16.54 0.71
C PHE A 309 26.80 17.58 1.79
N GLN A 310 26.41 17.14 2.98
CA GLN A 310 26.22 18.02 4.14
C GLN A 310 27.52 18.76 4.52
N ASN A 311 28.62 18.03 4.67
CA ASN A 311 29.92 18.58 5.08
C ASN A 311 30.55 19.50 4.02
N GLU A 312 30.22 19.31 2.75
CA GLU A 312 30.65 20.20 1.66
C GLU A 312 29.88 21.54 1.65
N GLY A 313 28.98 21.76 2.62
CA GLY A 313 28.13 22.96 2.70
C GLY A 313 27.11 23.04 1.58
N LYS A 314 26.93 21.94 0.85
CA LYS A 314 26.01 21.84 -0.29
C LYS A 314 24.61 21.47 0.12
N TRP A 315 24.34 21.14 1.39
CA TRP A 315 23.03 20.77 1.94
C TRP A 315 23.07 20.97 3.47
N GLU A 316 22.14 21.70 4.06
CA GLU A 316 21.91 21.62 5.51
C GLU A 316 20.92 20.47 5.77
N TYR A 317 21.02 19.71 6.86
CA TYR A 317 19.98 18.74 7.25
C TYR A 317 19.53 19.05 8.68
N PRO A 318 18.22 18.93 9.00
CA PRO A 318 17.74 18.95 10.38
C PRO A 318 18.01 17.63 11.12
N PHE A 319 18.49 16.59 10.43
CA PHE A 319 18.58 15.23 10.95
C PHE A 319 19.94 14.96 11.63
N ASP A 320 19.95 14.82 12.96
CA ASP A 320 21.11 14.33 13.72
C ASP A 320 21.09 12.79 13.67
N ALA A 321 21.96 12.19 12.86
CA ALA A 321 22.00 10.75 12.55
C ALA A 321 22.45 9.85 13.73
N LYS A 322 22.19 10.24 14.97
CA LYS A 322 22.60 9.51 16.19
C LYS A 322 21.56 8.49 16.70
N ASN A 323 20.41 8.36 16.05
CA ASN A 323 19.27 7.60 16.56
C ASN A 323 18.83 6.39 15.70
N GLU A 324 19.69 5.86 14.82
CA GLU A 324 19.45 4.56 14.14
C GLU A 324 20.51 3.51 14.52
#